data_AF-A0A2E0XP30-F1
#
_entry.id   AF-A0A2E0XP30-F1
#
_cell.length_a   1.000
_cell.length_b   1.000
_cell.length_c   1.000
_cell.angle_alpha   90.00
_cell.angle_beta   90.00
_cell.angle_gamma   90.00
#
_symmetry.space_group_name_H-M   'P 1'
#
loop_
_entity.id
_entity.type
_entity.pdbx_description
1 polymer ?
#
loop_
_entity_poly.entity_id
_entity_poly.type
_entity_poly.pdbx_seq_one_letter_code
_entity_poly.pdbx_strand_id
1 'polypeptide(L)'
;MAVSRPDYQRESGYPATQYHLLRGYTQGMKIAELAEASNRPMTYYNTDTALMTVAHLHLWAVCQSCIYPQEYYGEDSHPIRDQTPVLKTPIKMVTGHIVVPAGPGLGVEVDEEMIRQIVSGD
;
A
#
# COMPACT_ATOMS: atom_id res chain seq x y z
N MET A 1 10.28 -7.02 6.47
CA MET A 1 9.54 -8.05 5.70
C MET A 1 9.25 -7.45 4.33
N ALA A 2 9.81 -8.05 3.28
CA ALA A 2 9.59 -7.60 1.91
C ALA A 2 8.18 -7.99 1.48
N VAL A 3 7.41 -7.06 0.90
CA VAL A 3 6.05 -7.32 0.41
C VAL A 3 6.11 -7.87 -1.02
N SER A 4 6.64 -9.08 -1.15
CA SER A 4 6.31 -10.00 -2.25
C SER A 4 6.59 -11.42 -1.76
N ARG A 5 5.67 -12.36 -1.99
CA ARG A 5 5.88 -13.77 -1.59
C ARG A 5 6.74 -14.47 -2.65
N PRO A 6 7.79 -15.22 -2.27
CA PRO A 6 8.73 -15.85 -3.21
C PRO A 6 8.12 -16.91 -4.15
N ASP A 7 6.95 -17.47 -3.82
CA ASP A 7 6.45 -18.73 -4.41
C ASP A 7 5.33 -18.51 -5.45
N TYR A 8 5.57 -17.73 -6.49
CA TYR A 8 4.55 -17.45 -7.50
C TYR A 8 4.38 -18.59 -8.53
N GLN A 9 3.36 -19.44 -8.33
CA GLN A 9 2.79 -20.37 -9.33
C GLN A 9 1.55 -19.73 -10.00
N ARG A 10 1.51 -19.74 -11.33
CA ARG A 10 0.45 -19.16 -12.20
C ARG A 10 -0.86 -19.98 -12.21
N GLU A 11 -1.37 -20.44 -11.07
CA GLU A 11 -2.40 -21.52 -11.08
C GLU A 11 -3.85 -21.12 -10.75
N SER A 12 -4.12 -19.92 -10.25
CA SER A 12 -5.52 -19.50 -10.07
C SER A 12 -6.06 -18.93 -11.39
N GLY A 13 -6.84 -19.71 -12.14
CA GLY A 13 -7.58 -19.28 -13.35
C GLY A 13 -8.63 -18.18 -13.13
N TYR A 14 -8.57 -17.46 -12.01
CA TYR A 14 -9.45 -16.34 -11.65
C TYR A 14 -8.66 -15.02 -11.65
N PRO A 15 -9.15 -13.97 -12.34
CA PRO A 15 -8.53 -12.66 -12.25
C PRO A 15 -8.61 -12.11 -10.82
N ALA A 16 -7.54 -11.47 -10.36
CA ALA A 16 -7.51 -10.78 -9.08
C ALA A 16 -8.64 -9.75 -9.02
N THR A 17 -9.44 -9.77 -7.95
CA THR A 17 -10.39 -8.66 -7.72
C THR A 17 -9.67 -7.57 -6.94
N GLN A 18 -9.61 -6.37 -7.53
CA GLN A 18 -9.02 -5.19 -6.90
C GLN A 18 -10.08 -4.50 -6.04
N TYR A 19 -9.76 -4.29 -4.76
CA TYR A 19 -10.63 -3.56 -3.84
C TYR A 19 -9.98 -2.26 -3.39
N HIS A 20 -10.78 -1.20 -3.32
CA HIS A 20 -10.37 0.09 -2.80
C HIS A 20 -10.48 0.13 -1.26
N LEU A 21 -9.51 0.76 -0.60
CA LEU A 21 -9.54 1.06 0.84
C LEU A 21 -10.52 2.17 1.26
N LEU A 22 -11.44 2.61 0.39
CA LEU A 22 -12.33 3.76 0.61
C LEU A 22 -13.21 3.64 1.89
N ARG A 23 -13.23 2.50 2.57
CA ARG A 23 -14.00 2.25 3.80
C ARG A 23 -13.16 1.87 5.03
N GLY A 24 -11.83 2.04 4.99
CA GLY A 24 -10.93 1.85 6.13
C GLY A 24 -10.62 0.38 6.50
N TYR A 25 -9.76 0.21 7.51
CA TYR A 25 -9.21 -1.09 7.92
C TYR A 25 -10.28 -2.14 8.25
N THR A 26 -11.28 -1.77 9.06
CA THR A 26 -12.33 -2.69 9.50
C THR A 26 -13.10 -3.29 8.34
N GLN A 27 -13.41 -2.48 7.32
CA GLN A 27 -14.11 -2.99 6.15
C GLN A 27 -13.16 -3.77 5.23
N GLY A 28 -11.90 -3.34 5.10
CA GLY A 28 -10.87 -4.08 4.37
C GLY A 28 -10.71 -5.51 4.90
N MET A 29 -10.63 -5.69 6.21
CA MET A 29 -10.52 -7.01 6.84
C MET A 29 -11.75 -7.90 6.58
N LYS A 30 -12.97 -7.36 6.65
CA LYS A 30 -14.19 -8.11 6.31
C LYS A 30 -14.17 -8.61 4.85
N ILE A 31 -13.69 -7.78 3.92
CA ILE A 31 -13.58 -8.17 2.51
C ILE A 31 -12.49 -9.24 2.36
N ALA A 32 -11.35 -9.10 3.06
CA ALA A 32 -10.29 -10.10 3.07
C ALA A 32 -10.79 -11.46 3.58
N GLU A 33 -11.53 -11.49 4.69
CA GLU A 33 -12.14 -12.71 5.24
C GLU A 33 -13.12 -13.36 4.25
N LEU A 34 -13.95 -12.57 3.57
CA LEU A 34 -14.87 -13.08 2.54
C LEU A 34 -14.14 -13.63 1.31
N ALA A 35 -13.05 -12.97 0.90
CA ALA A 35 -12.20 -13.43 -0.20
C ALA A 35 -11.51 -14.76 0.15
N GLU A 36 -10.99 -14.88 1.38
CA GLU A 36 -10.37 -16.09 1.90
C GLU A 36 -11.37 -17.24 1.99
N ALA A 37 -12.54 -17.00 2.58
CA ALA A 37 -13.63 -17.98 2.66
C ALA A 37 -14.12 -18.45 1.28
N SER A 38 -14.00 -17.60 0.26
CA SER A 38 -14.39 -17.90 -1.12
C SER A 38 -13.23 -18.43 -1.98
N ASN A 39 -12.05 -18.63 -1.39
CA ASN A 39 -10.81 -19.01 -2.08
C ASN A 39 -10.51 -18.12 -3.30
N ARG A 40 -10.77 -16.81 -3.18
CA ARG A 40 -10.53 -15.83 -4.25
C ARG A 40 -9.31 -14.99 -3.93
N PRO A 41 -8.35 -14.88 -4.87
CA PRO A 41 -7.24 -13.99 -4.66
C PRO A 41 -7.69 -12.54 -4.82
N MET A 42 -7.05 -11.65 -4.07
CA MET A 42 -7.32 -10.22 -4.12
C MET A 42 -6.04 -9.40 -4.09
N THR A 43 -6.17 -8.12 -4.40
CA THR A 43 -5.14 -7.12 -4.08
C THR A 43 -5.84 -5.80 -3.78
N TYR A 44 -5.15 -4.93 -3.06
CA TYR A 44 -5.68 -3.60 -2.77
C TYR A 44 -5.27 -2.64 -3.88
N TYR A 45 -6.24 -1.93 -4.42
CA TYR A 45 -6.01 -0.88 -5.41
C TYR A 45 -5.37 0.34 -4.76
N ASN A 46 -4.29 0.87 -5.34
CA ASN A 46 -3.52 1.96 -4.74
C ASN A 46 -3.10 3.03 -5.75
N THR A 47 -3.67 4.23 -5.62
CA THR A 47 -3.36 5.42 -6.44
C THR A 47 -2.61 6.51 -5.69
N ASP A 48 -2.10 6.21 -4.51
CA ASP A 48 -1.44 7.20 -3.65
C ASP A 48 0.00 6.78 -3.41
N THR A 49 0.92 7.73 -3.31
CA THR A 49 2.36 7.47 -3.10
C THR A 49 2.84 7.67 -1.66
N ALA A 50 1.94 8.06 -0.75
CA ALA A 50 2.25 8.45 0.61
C ALA A 50 1.43 7.65 1.65
N LEU A 51 0.54 8.31 2.40
CA LEU A 51 -0.13 7.73 3.57
C LEU A 51 -1.00 6.52 3.23
N MET A 52 -1.71 6.54 2.10
CA MET A 52 -2.57 5.41 1.73
C MET A 52 -1.74 4.21 1.26
N THR A 53 -0.57 4.43 0.64
CA THR A 53 0.39 3.32 0.42
C THR A 53 0.77 2.67 1.75
N VAL A 54 1.14 3.44 2.77
CA VAL A 54 1.50 2.87 4.08
C VAL A 54 0.35 2.07 4.67
N ALA A 55 -0.88 2.59 4.58
CA ALA A 55 -2.05 1.90 5.10
C ALA A 55 -2.30 0.56 4.37
N HIS A 56 -2.15 0.55 3.05
CA HIS A 56 -2.23 -0.68 2.26
C HIS A 56 -1.16 -1.68 2.62
N LEU A 57 0.09 -1.25 2.89
CA LEU A 57 1.18 -2.16 3.27
C LEU A 57 0.85 -2.94 4.55
N HIS A 58 0.28 -2.27 5.56
CA HIS A 58 -0.14 -2.93 6.80
C HIS A 58 -1.27 -3.95 6.56
N LEU A 59 -2.25 -3.62 5.71
CA LEU A 59 -3.33 -4.54 5.34
C LEU A 59 -2.83 -5.73 4.51
N TRP A 60 -1.97 -5.46 3.54
CA TRP A 60 -1.39 -6.49 2.68
C TRP A 60 -0.58 -7.48 3.53
N ALA A 61 0.17 -6.99 4.53
CA ALA A 61 1.00 -7.82 5.40
C ALA A 61 0.20 -8.87 6.20
N VAL A 62 -1.06 -8.58 6.52
CA VAL A 62 -1.94 -9.46 7.31
C VAL A 62 -2.95 -10.24 6.45
N CYS A 63 -3.26 -9.78 5.24
CA CYS A 63 -4.23 -10.40 4.35
C CYS A 63 -3.63 -11.61 3.61
N GLN A 64 -4.09 -12.82 3.94
CA GLN A 64 -3.58 -14.05 3.28
C GLN A 64 -4.02 -14.17 1.82
N SER A 65 -5.19 -13.62 1.47
CA SER A 65 -5.69 -13.61 0.09
C SER A 65 -5.00 -12.58 -0.81
N CYS A 66 -4.18 -11.68 -0.24
CA CYS A 66 -3.32 -10.75 -0.98
C CYS A 66 -2.07 -11.45 -1.50
N ILE A 67 -2.22 -12.14 -2.63
CA ILE A 67 -1.12 -12.93 -3.23
C ILE A 67 -0.38 -12.19 -4.35
N TYR A 68 -0.97 -11.12 -4.88
CA TYR A 68 -0.38 -10.33 -5.96
C TYR A 68 0.44 -9.16 -5.39
N PRO A 69 1.47 -8.70 -6.13
CA PRO A 69 2.23 -7.51 -5.76
C PRO A 69 1.31 -6.30 -5.54
N GLN A 70 1.64 -5.49 -4.54
CA GLN A 70 0.94 -4.25 -4.24
C GLN A 70 1.26 -3.20 -5.32
N GLU A 71 0.23 -2.52 -5.82
CA GLU A 71 0.40 -1.41 -6.75
C GLU A 71 1.14 -0.25 -6.08
N TYR A 72 2.15 0.27 -6.77
CA TYR A 72 2.95 1.41 -6.35
C TYR A 72 3.54 2.13 -7.56
N TYR A 73 3.64 3.45 -7.51
CA TYR A 73 4.26 4.23 -8.57
C TYR A 73 5.78 4.05 -8.53
N GLY A 74 6.26 3.15 -9.40
CA GLY A 74 7.68 2.83 -9.58
C GLY A 74 8.44 3.79 -10.50
N GLU A 75 7.85 4.92 -10.88
CA GLU A 75 8.51 5.92 -11.73
C GLU A 75 9.75 6.51 -11.04
N ASP A 76 10.78 6.81 -11.84
CA ASP A 76 12.05 7.39 -11.38
C ASP A 76 11.83 8.75 -10.69
N SER A 77 10.79 9.49 -11.10
CA SER A 77 10.39 10.78 -10.51
C SER A 77 8.87 10.86 -10.41
N HIS A 78 8.35 11.19 -9.24
CA HIS A 78 6.93 11.42 -8.99
C HIS A 78 6.73 12.72 -8.19
N PRO A 79 5.95 13.71 -8.69
CA PRO A 79 5.85 15.03 -8.06
C PRO A 79 5.46 15.01 -6.58
N ILE A 80 4.45 14.22 -6.20
CA ILE A 80 3.97 14.15 -4.80
C ILE A 80 4.97 13.45 -3.87
N ARG A 81 5.78 12.53 -4.40
CA ARG A 81 6.76 11.75 -3.62
C ARG A 81 8.06 12.51 -3.47
N ASP A 82 8.50 13.19 -4.53
CA ASP A 82 9.86 13.71 -4.66
C ASP A 82 9.93 15.24 -4.55
N GLN A 83 8.89 15.96 -4.98
CA GLN A 83 8.88 17.44 -4.95
C GLN A 83 8.11 17.97 -3.75
N THR A 84 6.99 17.33 -3.39
CA THR A 84 6.14 17.75 -2.25
C THR A 84 5.90 16.62 -1.24
N PRO A 85 6.96 16.02 -0.66
CA PRO A 85 6.85 14.86 0.22
C PRO A 85 6.09 15.16 1.52
N VAL A 86 4.86 14.67 1.64
CA VAL A 86 4.02 14.84 2.86
C VAL A 86 4.44 13.94 4.03
N LEU A 87 5.45 13.08 3.85
CA LEU A 87 6.04 12.24 4.89
C LEU A 87 7.47 12.71 5.16
N LYS A 88 7.87 12.84 6.44
CA LYS A 88 9.24 13.22 6.81
C LYS A 88 10.29 12.24 6.29
N THR A 89 9.92 10.96 6.20
CA THR A 89 10.73 9.90 5.60
C THR A 89 9.94 9.26 4.48
N PRO A 90 10.27 9.52 3.20
CA PRO A 90 9.60 8.92 2.06
C PRO A 90 9.72 7.40 2.05
N ILE A 91 8.68 6.74 1.54
CA ILE A 91 8.68 5.28 1.34
C ILE A 91 9.63 4.95 0.18
N LYS A 92 10.55 4.02 0.41
CA LYS A 92 11.52 3.60 -0.60
C LYS A 92 11.15 2.23 -1.15
N MET A 93 11.07 2.15 -2.47
CA MET A 93 11.04 0.88 -3.18
C MET A 93 12.49 0.43 -3.42
N VAL A 94 12.85 -0.75 -2.92
CA VAL A 94 14.17 -1.35 -3.09
C VAL A 94 14.02 -2.67 -3.83
N THR A 95 14.56 -2.75 -5.06
CA THR A 95 14.52 -3.96 -5.89
C THR A 95 13.11 -4.52 -6.08
N GLY A 96 12.13 -3.65 -6.38
CA GLY A 96 10.73 -4.04 -6.57
C GLY A 96 9.97 -4.39 -5.28
N HIS A 97 10.54 -4.11 -4.11
CA HIS A 97 9.90 -4.39 -2.82
C HIS A 97 9.79 -3.13 -1.97
N ILE A 98 8.74 -3.08 -1.16
CA ILE A 98 8.55 -2.07 -0.14
C ILE A 98 8.51 -2.77 1.22
N VAL A 99 9.17 -2.18 2.20
CA VAL A 99 9.17 -2.68 3.58
C VAL A 99 8.01 -2.04 4.32
N VAL A 100 7.21 -2.87 5.00
CA VAL A 100 6.16 -2.38 5.91
C VAL A 100 6.83 -1.60 7.06
N PRO A 101 6.45 -0.35 7.31
CA PRO A 101 7.03 0.43 8.41
C PRO A 101 6.77 -0.24 9.77
N ALA A 102 7.80 -0.33 10.62
CA ALA A 102 7.74 -1.06 11.88
C ALA A 102 7.48 -0.19 13.12
N GLY A 103 7.40 1.14 12.95
CA GLY A 103 7.09 2.06 14.04
C GLY A 103 5.64 1.94 14.54
N PRO A 104 5.28 2.60 15.65
CA PRO A 104 3.92 2.57 16.19
C PRO A 104 2.90 3.18 15.22
N GLY A 105 1.65 2.71 15.30
CA GLY A 105 0.58 3.16 14.41
C GLY A 105 0.86 2.77 12.95
N LEU A 106 0.90 3.74 12.04
CA LEU A 106 1.29 3.52 10.65
C LEU A 106 2.82 3.37 10.48
N GLY A 107 3.60 3.70 11.50
CA GLY A 107 5.06 3.61 11.46
C GLY A 107 5.73 4.68 10.58
N VAL A 108 5.04 5.77 10.28
CA VAL A 108 5.55 6.93 9.53
C VAL A 108 5.19 8.23 10.24
N GLU A 109 5.97 9.28 9.98
CA GLU A 109 5.70 10.63 10.44
C GLU A 109 5.32 11.54 9.27
N VAL A 110 4.27 12.32 9.47
CA VAL A 110 3.81 13.33 8.52
C VAL A 110 4.68 14.58 8.62
N ASP A 111 4.99 15.18 7.47
CA ASP A 111 5.62 16.51 7.40
C ASP A 111 4.54 17.58 7.37
N GLU A 112 4.15 18.07 8.55
CA GLU A 112 3.14 19.12 8.65
C GLU A 112 3.56 20.45 8.03
N GLU A 113 4.87 20.72 7.94
CA GLU A 113 5.36 21.96 7.36
C GLU A 113 5.21 21.93 5.84
N MET A 114 5.59 20.82 5.22
CA MET A 114 5.32 20.58 3.79
C MET A 114 3.82 20.66 3.49
N ILE A 115 2.97 20.06 4.34
CA ILE A 115 1.51 20.16 4.16
C ILE A 115 1.04 21.60 4.24
N ARG A 116 1.56 22.41 5.18
CA ARG A 116 1.21 23.84 5.27
C ARG A 116 1.62 24.60 4.01
N GLN A 117 2.80 24.33 3.45
CA GLN A 117 3.30 24.93 2.20
C GLN A 117 2.39 24.57 1.00
N ILE A 118 2.04 23.29 0.85
CA ILE A 118 1.12 22.83 -0.20
C ILE A 118 -0.24 23.54 -0.10
N VAL A 119 -0.73 23.74 1.12
CA VAL A 119 -2.01 24.42 1.38
C VAL A 119 -1.92 25.93 1.16
N SER A 120 -0.79 26.57 1.49
CA SER A 120 -0.59 28.01 1.26
C SER A 120 -0.31 28.36 -0.21
N GLY A 121 0.14 27.39 -1.01
CA GLY A 121 0.44 27.57 -2.43
C GLY A 121 1.78 28.25 -2.71
N ASP A 122 2.70 28.20 -1.73
CA ASP A 122 4.09 28.64 -1.84
C ASP A 122 4.98 27.54 -2.45
#